data_AF-A0A0Q7FYD8-F1
#
_entry.id   AF-A0A0Q7FYD8-F1
#
_cell.length_a   1.000
_cell.length_b   1.000
_cell.length_c   1.000
_cell.angle_alpha   90.00
_cell.angle_beta   90.00
_cell.angle_gamma   90.00
#
_symmetry.space_group_name_H-M   'P 1'
#
loop_
_entity.id
_entity.type
_entity.pdbx_description
1 polymer ?
#
loop_
_entity_poly.entity_id
_entity_poly.type
_entity_poly.pdbx_seq_one_letter_code
_entity_poly.pdbx_strand_id
1 'polypeptide(L)'
;MELFNKSGVLVATVLVSVGVLIGVQAKDDMVPPAPVIEATALQMNKGNNFAAERRLREWAEQGSAVARRELARQYQADSNRRDEAIKLFEDAARAGDAQAAIQLSEMEREARNAELSNIKEAAATRTAANTWNRY
;
A
#
# COMPACT_ATOMS: atom_id res chain seq x y z
N MET A 1 32.16 -49.22 41.88
CA MET A 1 31.06 -48.22 41.85
C MET A 1 31.68 -46.84 42.02
N GLU A 2 31.09 -45.80 41.43
CA GLU A 2 31.52 -44.39 41.44
C GLU A 2 32.33 -43.90 40.24
N LEU A 3 31.74 -44.04 39.04
CA LEU A 3 31.93 -43.11 37.95
C LEU A 3 30.54 -42.51 37.67
N PHE A 4 30.49 -41.22 37.32
CA PHE A 4 29.29 -40.40 37.07
C PHE A 4 28.70 -39.64 38.27
N ASN A 5 29.39 -38.59 38.73
CA ASN A 5 28.66 -37.45 39.30
C ASN A 5 29.44 -36.12 39.27
N LYS A 6 29.77 -35.55 38.10
CA LYS A 6 30.17 -34.12 37.98
C LYS A 6 29.75 -33.42 36.67
N SER A 7 28.89 -34.04 35.85
CA SER A 7 28.50 -33.48 34.54
C SER A 7 27.08 -32.89 34.51
N GLY A 8 26.29 -33.09 35.57
CA GLY A 8 24.87 -32.69 35.62
C GLY A 8 24.61 -31.22 36.00
N VAL A 9 25.59 -30.51 36.52
CA VAL A 9 25.39 -29.12 37.03
C VAL A 9 25.72 -28.05 35.99
N LEU A 10 26.47 -28.38 34.93
CA LEU A 10 26.88 -27.40 33.91
C LEU A 10 25.90 -27.26 32.74
N VAL A 11 24.95 -28.18 32.57
CA VAL A 11 23.93 -28.09 31.50
C VAL A 11 22.73 -27.23 31.92
N ALA A 12 22.48 -27.07 33.22
CA ALA A 12 21.36 -26.27 33.71
C ALA A 12 21.61 -24.75 33.66
N THR A 13 22.86 -24.29 33.73
CA THR A 13 23.19 -22.85 33.72
C THR A 13 23.26 -22.24 32.32
N VAL A 14 23.42 -23.04 31.26
CA VAL A 14 23.41 -22.54 29.87
C VAL A 14 21.98 -22.38 29.35
N LEU A 15 21.00 -23.12 29.87
CA LEU A 15 19.60 -23.01 29.44
C LEU A 15 18.84 -21.86 30.10
N VAL A 16 19.34 -21.29 31.20
CA VAL A 16 18.71 -20.12 31.85
C VAL A 16 19.13 -18.80 31.19
N SER A 17 20.26 -18.76 30.47
CA SER A 17 20.72 -17.57 29.72
C SER A 17 20.17 -17.48 28.29
N VAL A 18 19.50 -18.52 27.79
CA VAL A 18 18.71 -18.45 26.53
C VAL A 18 17.26 -17.99 26.79
N GLY A 19 16.87 -17.81 28.06
CA GLY A 19 15.55 -17.28 28.45
C GLY A 19 15.36 -15.78 28.23
N VAL A 20 16.38 -15.06 27.73
CA VAL A 20 16.33 -13.60 27.45
C VAL A 20 16.52 -13.31 25.95
N LEU A 21 16.43 -14.32 25.08
CA LEU A 21 16.33 -14.10 23.65
C LEU A 21 14.86 -13.88 23.25
N ILE A 22 14.46 -12.62 23.42
CA ILE A 22 13.45 -11.93 22.59
C ILE A 22 12.11 -12.67 22.53
N GLY A 23 11.47 -12.78 23.69
CA GLY A 23 10.02 -12.86 23.78
C GLY A 23 9.37 -11.50 23.46
N VAL A 24 9.75 -10.88 22.34
CA VAL A 24 8.98 -9.81 21.72
C VAL A 24 8.32 -10.43 20.49
N GLN A 25 7.41 -11.36 20.73
CA GLN A 25 6.26 -11.47 19.83
C GLN A 25 5.42 -10.22 20.11
N ALA A 26 5.89 -9.08 19.60
CA ALA A 26 5.08 -7.90 19.47
C ALA A 26 3.86 -8.33 18.65
N LYS A 27 2.72 -8.30 19.30
CA LYS A 27 1.39 -8.53 18.73
C LYS A 27 1.34 -7.94 17.31
N ASP A 28 1.17 -8.80 16.30
CA ASP A 28 0.96 -8.43 14.89
C ASP A 28 -0.34 -7.58 14.68
N ASP A 29 -1.04 -7.24 15.76
CA ASP A 29 -2.31 -6.50 15.77
C ASP A 29 -2.15 -4.97 15.87
N MET A 30 -0.92 -4.45 15.95
CA MET A 30 -0.69 -3.00 16.04
C MET A 30 -0.33 -2.41 14.69
N VAL A 31 -1.22 -1.56 14.16
CA VAL A 31 -0.90 -0.66 13.04
C VAL A 31 0.33 0.18 13.43
N PRO A 32 1.45 0.09 12.69
CA PRO A 32 2.65 0.84 13.03
C PRO A 32 2.49 2.33 12.68
N PRO A 33 3.36 3.21 13.21
CA PRO A 33 3.29 4.63 12.90
C PRO A 33 3.57 4.90 11.42
N ALA A 34 3.04 6.03 10.91
CA ALA A 34 3.10 6.41 9.50
C ALA A 34 4.48 6.25 8.82
N PRO A 35 5.62 6.63 9.43
CA PRO A 35 6.92 6.48 8.77
C PRO A 35 7.29 5.02 8.45
N VAL A 36 6.86 4.07 9.27
CA VAL A 36 7.10 2.64 9.04
C VAL A 36 6.24 2.15 7.87
N ILE A 37 4.99 2.62 7.79
CA ILE A 37 4.07 2.33 6.70
C ILE A 37 4.63 2.86 5.38
N GLU A 38 5.05 4.12 5.36
CA GLU A 38 5.64 4.77 4.18
C GLU A 38 6.96 4.08 3.77
N ALA A 39 7.82 3.74 4.72
CA ALA A 39 9.04 2.97 4.43
C ALA A 39 8.73 1.61 3.81
N THR A 40 7.66 0.95 4.24
CA THR A 40 7.18 -0.31 3.66
C THR A 40 6.66 -0.10 2.24
N ALA A 41 5.92 0.98 2.00
CA ALA A 41 5.44 1.36 0.66
C ALA A 41 6.60 1.64 -0.32
N LEU A 42 7.67 2.26 0.16
CA LEU A 42 8.88 2.45 -0.64
C LEU A 42 9.54 1.12 -1.05
N GLN A 43 9.40 0.05 -0.25
CA GLN A 43 9.91 -1.27 -0.62
C GLN A 43 9.09 -1.92 -1.74
N MET A 44 7.79 -1.61 -1.86
CA MET A 44 6.98 -2.04 -3.02
C MET A 44 7.49 -1.44 -4.33
N ASN A 45 8.03 -0.22 -4.29
CA ASN A 45 8.57 0.43 -5.51
C ASN A 45 9.90 -0.18 -5.98
N LYS A 46 10.60 -0.94 -5.13
CA LYS A 46 11.94 -1.48 -5.42
C LYS A 46 11.91 -2.87 -6.08
N GLY A 47 10.74 -3.39 -6.43
CA GLY A 47 10.55 -4.68 -7.13
C GLY A 47 9.19 -5.33 -6.77
N ASN A 48 8.88 -6.50 -7.34
CA ASN A 48 7.68 -7.32 -7.06
C ASN A 48 7.64 -7.83 -5.60
N ASN A 49 7.62 -6.91 -4.64
CA ASN A 49 7.69 -7.20 -3.23
C ASN A 49 6.27 -7.42 -2.70
N PHE A 50 5.68 -8.56 -3.09
CA PHE A 50 4.35 -9.00 -2.67
C PHE A 50 4.19 -9.05 -1.14
N ALA A 51 5.29 -9.21 -0.39
CA ALA A 51 5.28 -9.15 1.06
C ALA A 51 4.97 -7.74 1.58
N ALA A 52 5.56 -6.70 0.99
CA ALA A 52 5.30 -5.30 1.36
C ALA A 52 3.86 -4.90 1.03
N GLU A 53 3.35 -5.32 -0.14
CA GLU A 53 1.94 -5.13 -0.52
C GLU A 53 0.99 -5.80 0.47
N ARG A 54 1.28 -7.06 0.84
CA ARG A 54 0.46 -7.81 1.79
C ARG A 54 0.42 -7.13 3.16
N ARG A 55 1.57 -6.70 3.69
CA ARG A 55 1.64 -5.96 4.96
C ARG A 55 0.85 -4.66 4.92
N LEU A 56 0.94 -3.92 3.82
CA LEU A 56 0.15 -2.70 3.65
C LEU A 56 -1.35 -2.97 3.59
N ARG A 57 -1.78 -4.07 2.95
CA ARG A 57 -3.17 -4.50 2.93
C ARG A 57 -3.67 -4.86 4.32
N GLU A 58 -2.89 -5.62 5.09
CA GLU A 58 -3.20 -5.95 6.49
C GLU A 58 -3.41 -4.66 7.32
N TRP A 59 -2.52 -3.68 7.23
CA TRP A 59 -2.69 -2.41 7.97
C TRP A 59 -3.85 -1.56 7.46
N ALA A 60 -4.15 -1.59 6.15
CA ALA A 60 -5.30 -0.91 5.58
C ALA A 60 -6.64 -1.52 6.05
N GLU A 61 -6.69 -2.86 6.16
CA GLU A 61 -7.81 -3.61 6.73
C GLU A 61 -8.00 -3.31 8.22
N GLN A 62 -6.89 -3.12 8.96
CA GLN A 62 -6.91 -2.68 10.36
C GLN A 62 -7.29 -1.21 10.57
N GLY A 63 -7.56 -0.44 9.51
CA GLY A 63 -8.04 0.94 9.63
C GLY A 63 -7.04 2.03 9.29
N SER A 64 -5.80 1.68 8.92
CA SER A 64 -4.78 2.69 8.64
C SER A 64 -5.06 3.49 7.38
N ALA A 65 -5.41 4.78 7.55
CA ALA A 65 -5.60 5.70 6.43
C ALA A 65 -4.31 5.89 5.62
N VAL A 66 -3.15 5.92 6.28
CA VAL A 66 -1.84 6.04 5.63
C VAL A 66 -1.54 4.80 4.79
N ALA A 67 -1.83 3.60 5.28
CA ALA A 67 -1.61 2.37 4.50
C ALA A 67 -2.53 2.32 3.27
N ARG A 68 -3.80 2.71 3.41
CA ARG A 68 -4.73 2.84 2.27
C ARG A 68 -4.22 3.83 1.24
N ARG A 69 -3.78 5.02 1.67
CA ARG A 69 -3.19 6.04 0.80
C ARG A 69 -1.98 5.49 0.03
N GLU A 70 -1.07 4.80 0.70
CA GLU A 70 0.13 4.25 0.06
C GLU A 70 -0.17 3.12 -0.93
N LEU A 71 -1.11 2.23 -0.60
CA LEU A 71 -1.59 1.22 -1.55
C LEU A 71 -2.23 1.87 -2.78
N ALA A 72 -3.10 2.86 -2.55
CA ALA A 72 -3.78 3.58 -3.61
C ALA A 72 -2.79 4.24 -4.57
N ARG A 73 -1.75 4.91 -4.05
CA ARG A 73 -0.70 5.53 -4.85
C ARG A 73 0.01 4.52 -5.76
N GLN A 74 0.22 3.29 -5.27
CA GLN A 74 0.80 2.21 -6.05
C GLN A 74 -0.15 1.66 -7.11
N TYR A 75 -1.43 1.53 -6.78
CA TYR A 75 -2.43 0.98 -7.68
C TYR A 75 -2.84 1.99 -8.76
N GLN A 76 -2.74 3.30 -8.47
CA GLN A 76 -2.99 4.36 -9.44
C GLN A 76 -2.08 4.26 -10.67
N ALA A 77 -0.85 3.77 -10.50
CA ALA A 77 0.10 3.58 -11.59
C ALA A 77 -0.29 2.41 -12.52
N ASP A 78 -1.13 1.48 -12.06
CA ASP A 78 -1.64 0.35 -12.84
C ASP A 78 -3.05 0.65 -13.35
N SER A 79 -3.21 0.72 -14.68
CA SER A 79 -4.50 1.01 -15.31
C SER A 79 -5.59 0.01 -14.93
N ASN A 80 -5.24 -1.25 -14.65
CA ASN A 80 -6.20 -2.29 -14.27
C ASN A 80 -6.67 -2.15 -12.82
N ARG A 81 -5.96 -1.37 -12.01
CA ARG A 81 -6.23 -1.20 -10.57
C ARG A 81 -6.62 0.21 -10.20
N ARG A 82 -6.84 1.07 -11.21
CA ARG A 82 -7.18 2.48 -11.00
C ARG A 82 -8.47 2.65 -10.19
N ASP A 83 -9.49 1.81 -10.42
CA ASP A 83 -10.74 1.85 -9.66
C ASP A 83 -10.54 1.42 -8.19
N GLU A 84 -9.64 0.47 -7.94
CA GLU A 84 -9.26 0.06 -6.60
C GLU A 84 -8.52 1.19 -5.87
N ALA A 85 -7.62 1.88 -6.58
CA ALA A 85 -6.92 3.06 -6.06
C ALA A 85 -7.88 4.17 -5.65
N ILE A 86 -8.90 4.46 -6.47
CA ILE A 86 -9.94 5.47 -6.15
C ILE A 86 -10.62 5.14 -4.83
N LYS A 87 -11.11 3.90 -4.67
CA LYS A 87 -11.79 3.46 -3.44
C LYS A 87 -10.89 3.58 -2.20
N LEU A 88 -9.62 3.19 -2.33
CA LEU A 88 -8.66 3.30 -1.22
C LEU A 88 -8.38 4.76 -0.84
N PHE A 89 -8.24 5.66 -1.83
CA PHE A 89 -8.11 7.09 -1.55
C PHE A 89 -9.38 7.69 -0.94
N GLU A 90 -10.57 7.32 -1.41
CA GLU A 90 -11.84 7.74 -0.81
C GLU A 90 -11.94 7.33 0.66
N ASP A 91 -11.62 6.07 0.97
CA ASP A 91 -11.68 5.55 2.34
C ASP A 91 -10.64 6.22 3.25
N ALA A 92 -9.43 6.50 2.74
CA ALA A 92 -8.40 7.23 3.48
C ALA A 92 -8.81 8.70 3.71
N ALA A 93 -9.34 9.37 2.69
CA ALA A 93 -9.83 10.74 2.78
C ALA A 93 -11.00 10.86 3.78
N ARG A 94 -11.93 9.90 3.76
CA ARG A 94 -13.05 9.82 4.73
C ARG A 94 -12.56 9.63 6.16
N ALA A 95 -11.43 8.94 6.35
CA ALA A 95 -10.76 8.80 7.63
C ALA A 95 -9.92 10.03 8.05
N GLY A 96 -9.91 11.11 7.24
CA GLY A 96 -9.23 12.37 7.55
C GLY A 96 -7.84 12.52 6.94
N ASP A 97 -7.41 11.62 6.05
CA ASP A 97 -6.14 11.76 5.35
C ASP A 97 -6.24 12.83 4.25
N ALA A 98 -5.70 14.02 4.53
CA ALA A 98 -5.70 15.14 3.60
C ALA A 98 -4.89 14.87 2.32
N GLN A 99 -3.83 14.07 2.39
CA GLN A 99 -3.01 13.72 1.22
C GLN A 99 -3.75 12.76 0.30
N ALA A 100 -4.56 11.85 0.85
CA ALA A 100 -5.46 11.02 0.06
C ALA A 100 -6.54 11.85 -0.65
N ALA A 101 -7.14 12.82 0.05
CA ALA A 101 -8.15 13.71 -0.54
C ALA A 101 -7.59 14.54 -1.72
N ILE A 102 -6.35 15.03 -1.59
CA ILE A 102 -5.66 15.75 -2.66
C ILE A 102 -5.46 14.81 -3.87
N GLN A 103 -4.88 13.63 -3.67
CA GLN A 103 -4.61 12.68 -4.76
C GLN A 103 -5.90 12.23 -5.47
N LEU A 104 -6.98 11.99 -4.72
CA LEU A 104 -8.29 11.69 -5.30
C LEU A 104 -8.77 12.82 -6.22
N SER A 105 -8.70 14.08 -5.75
CA SER A 105 -9.09 15.23 -6.56
C SER A 105 -8.24 15.38 -7.83
N GLU A 106 -6.97 15.01 -7.78
CA GLU A 106 -6.09 15.03 -8.96
C GLU A 106 -6.49 13.95 -9.97
N MET A 107 -6.77 12.73 -9.50
CA MET A 107 -7.24 11.63 -10.35
C MET A 107 -8.55 11.97 -11.07
N GLU A 108 -9.50 12.60 -10.37
CA GLU A 108 -10.74 13.04 -10.99
C GLU A 108 -10.51 14.16 -12.03
N ARG A 109 -9.60 15.09 -11.75
CA ARG A 109 -9.25 16.17 -12.68
C ARG A 109 -8.64 15.60 -13.96
N GLU A 110 -7.76 14.62 -13.83
CA GLU A 110 -7.19 13.90 -14.98
C GLU A 110 -8.28 13.20 -15.81
N ALA A 111 -9.20 12.48 -15.14
CA ALA A 111 -10.29 11.78 -15.82
C ALA A 111 -11.19 12.75 -16.60
N ARG A 112 -11.59 13.87 -15.98
CA ARG A 112 -12.37 14.92 -16.64
C ARG A 112 -11.63 15.53 -17.83
N ASN A 113 -10.32 15.76 -17.70
CA ASN A 113 -9.52 16.32 -18.80
C ASN A 113 -9.42 15.35 -19.98
N ALA A 114 -9.26 14.05 -19.71
CA ALA A 114 -9.24 13.02 -20.75
C ALA A 114 -10.58 12.95 -21.49
N GLU A 115 -11.70 12.97 -20.76
CA GLU A 115 -13.04 13.01 -21.35
C GLU A 115 -13.25 14.24 -22.24
N LEU A 116 -12.88 15.43 -21.75
CA LEU A 116 -12.97 16.67 -22.53
C LEU A 116 -12.11 16.62 -23.80
N SER A 117 -10.94 16.00 -23.75
CA SER A 117 -10.09 15.81 -24.92
C SER A 117 -10.78 14.92 -25.96
N ASN A 118 -11.32 13.78 -25.53
CA ASN A 118 -12.01 12.84 -26.41
C ASN A 118 -13.23 13.49 -27.09
N ILE A 119 -14.00 14.29 -26.35
CA ILE A 119 -15.15 15.03 -26.90
C ILE A 119 -14.71 16.03 -27.98
N LYS A 120 -13.64 16.79 -27.72
CA LYS A 120 -13.09 17.76 -28.68
C LYS A 120 -12.62 17.08 -29.96
N GLU A 121 -11.95 15.95 -29.84
CA GLU A 121 -11.49 15.17 -30.99
C GLU A 121 -12.67 14.62 -31.80
N ALA A 122 -13.68 14.05 -31.16
CA ALA A 122 -14.88 13.57 -31.83
C ALA A 122 -15.63 14.69 -32.56
N ALA A 123 -15.73 15.88 -31.96
CA ALA A 123 -16.34 17.05 -32.58
C ALA A 123 -15.55 17.55 -33.81
N ALA A 124 -14.21 17.54 -33.74
CA ALA A 124 -13.34 17.90 -34.85
C ALA A 124 -13.50 16.93 -36.03
N THR A 125 -13.50 15.62 -35.77
CA THR A 125 -13.71 14.59 -36.80
C THR A 125 -15.07 14.73 -37.47
N ARG A 126 -16.15 14.98 -36.69
CA ARG A 126 -17.48 15.21 -37.24
C ARG A 126 -17.53 16.45 -38.14
N THR A 127 -16.84 17.52 -37.75
CA THR A 127 -16.77 18.77 -38.52
C THR A 127 -16.01 18.58 -39.83
N ALA A 128 -14.89 17.86 -39.79
CA ALA A 128 -14.12 17.52 -40.98
C ALA A 128 -14.96 16.67 -41.96
N ALA A 129 -15.58 15.59 -41.48
CA ALA A 129 -16.41 14.71 -42.30
C ALA A 129 -17.58 15.46 -42.99
N ASN A 130 -18.25 16.35 -42.26
CA ASN A 130 -19.32 17.18 -42.81
C ASN A 130 -18.83 18.17 -43.87
N THR A 131 -17.61 18.68 -43.73
CA THR A 131 -17.00 19.59 -44.71
C THR A 131 -16.69 18.88 -46.02
N TRP A 132 -16.16 17.66 -45.99
CA TRP A 132 -15.86 16.86 -47.19
C TRP A 132 -17.10 16.48 -47.99
N ASN A 133 -18.23 16.20 -47.34
CA ASN A 133 -19.48 15.80 -48.02
C ASN A 133 -20.24 16.98 -48.68
N ARG A 134 -19.72 18.21 -48.58
CA ARG A 134 -20.30 19.41 -49.20
C ARG A 134 -19.61 19.81 -50.51
N TYR A 135 -18.56 19.10 -50.92
CA TYR A 135 -17.86 19.25 -52.20
C TYR A 135 -18.03 17.99 -53.04
#